data_AF-A0A8H5ARS3-F1
#
_entry.id   AF-A0A8H5ARS3-F1
#
_cell.length_a   1.000
_cell.length_b   1.000
_cell.length_c   1.000
_cell.angle_alpha   90.00
_cell.angle_beta   90.00
_cell.angle_gamma   90.00
#
_symmetry.space_group_name_H-M   'P 1'
#
loop_
_entity.id
_entity.type
_entity.pdbx_description
1 polymer ?
#
loop_
_entity_poly.entity_id
_entity_poly.type
_entity_poly.pdbx_seq_one_letter_code
_entity_poly.pdbx_strand_id
1 'polypeptide(L)'
;MPLNPKVHPTNPYEDPEPGKIGASKSILQGGAMILDLVQQASKLTSLPYLSDAAGLALKLVQIAQAVKENKEGFQQLADTSTRLVAAFYRSYQGARNQDEWVNSDGIRTAAKDLERCLFSINTLGEKMKARGLVRRILCCVIDANAIKKYRQRLSSATTQFEAAAGFNMRDVLDWIEKKQDELLDEVRHLIASSGTEISIKRAIENENRARERIQIEDVEFSGIAFGPGSVVVENGRAPGGSGSGSSTPKSQQNKQRSAIPSPSPGEMGGVPTRPDIKVKGVHSSGIAFGDGGVSVSNQC
;
A
#
# COMPACT_ATOMS: atom_id res chain seq x y z
N MET A 1 -4.99 26.50 50.77
CA MET A 1 -4.07 25.93 49.77
C MET A 1 -4.87 24.98 48.89
N PRO A 2 -5.07 25.27 47.59
CA PRO A 2 -5.85 24.41 46.71
C PRO A 2 -5.06 23.15 46.35
N LEU A 3 -5.72 21.99 46.45
CA LEU A 3 -5.18 20.68 46.15
C LEU A 3 -4.95 20.55 44.64
N ASN A 4 -3.74 20.15 44.28
CA ASN A 4 -3.28 19.92 42.92
C ASN A 4 -4.06 18.73 42.30
N PRO A 5 -4.76 18.88 41.17
CA PRO A 5 -5.47 17.77 40.54
C PRO A 5 -4.47 16.70 40.09
N LYS A 6 -4.71 15.45 40.51
CA LYS A 6 -3.98 14.27 40.04
C LYS A 6 -4.12 14.17 38.52
N VAL A 7 -3.07 14.52 37.80
CA VAL A 7 -2.90 14.19 36.39
C VAL A 7 -2.76 12.67 36.31
N HIS A 8 -3.84 11.99 35.92
CA HIS A 8 -3.74 10.58 35.54
C HIS A 8 -2.86 10.50 34.29
N PRO A 9 -1.79 9.68 34.28
CA PRO A 9 -1.04 9.42 33.07
C PRO A 9 -1.98 8.74 32.09
N THR A 10 -2.40 9.48 31.07
CA THR A 10 -3.08 8.92 29.91
C THR A 10 -2.13 7.91 29.29
N ASN A 11 -2.51 6.63 29.34
CA ASN A 11 -1.79 5.55 28.69
C ASN A 11 -1.76 5.87 27.18
N PRO A 12 -0.60 6.10 26.56
CA PRO A 12 -0.52 6.51 25.14
C PRO A 12 -0.85 5.37 24.16
N TYR A 13 -1.46 4.29 24.65
CA TYR A 13 -1.90 3.13 23.90
C TYR A 13 -3.36 2.85 24.24
N GLU A 14 -4.27 3.67 23.71
CA GLU A 14 -5.64 3.23 23.48
C GLU A 14 -5.57 2.05 22.50
N ASP A 15 -6.12 0.91 22.91
CA ASP A 15 -6.26 -0.25 22.03
C ASP A 15 -7.12 0.15 20.81
N PRO A 16 -6.70 -0.21 19.60
CA PRO A 16 -7.44 0.14 18.40
C PRO A 16 -8.82 -0.52 18.41
N GLU A 17 -9.86 0.30 18.27
CA GLU A 17 -11.27 -0.11 18.10
C GLU A 17 -11.41 -1.30 17.12
N PRO A 18 -12.03 -2.43 17.53
CA PRO A 18 -12.03 -3.70 16.78
C PRO A 18 -12.84 -3.70 15.45
N GLY A 19 -13.28 -2.54 14.95
CA GLY A 19 -14.14 -2.43 13.75
C GLY A 19 -13.44 -2.23 12.39
N LYS A 20 -12.11 -2.01 12.34
CA LYS A 20 -11.40 -1.58 11.11
C LYS A 20 -10.66 -2.67 10.32
N ILE A 21 -11.07 -3.93 10.45
CA ILE A 21 -10.37 -5.09 9.83
C ILE A 21 -10.51 -5.10 8.29
N GLY A 22 -11.53 -4.44 7.73
CA GLY A 22 -11.72 -4.30 6.28
C GLY A 22 -10.73 -3.34 5.61
N ALA A 23 -10.46 -2.19 6.24
CA ALA A 23 -9.63 -1.13 5.68
C ALA A 23 -8.15 -1.52 5.56
N SER A 24 -7.66 -2.34 6.49
CA SER A 24 -6.24 -2.72 6.55
C SER A 24 -5.81 -3.56 5.35
N LYS A 25 -6.70 -4.37 4.74
CA LYS A 25 -6.37 -5.13 3.53
C LYS A 25 -6.13 -4.25 2.31
N SER A 26 -6.99 -3.27 2.08
CA SER A 26 -6.86 -2.34 0.94
C SER A 26 -5.59 -1.49 1.08
N ILE A 27 -5.30 -1.01 2.29
CA ILE A 27 -4.09 -0.23 2.59
C ILE A 27 -2.82 -1.06 2.33
N LEU A 28 -2.79 -2.33 2.75
CA LEU A 28 -1.65 -3.23 2.49
C LEU A 28 -1.45 -3.48 0.99
N GLN A 29 -2.53 -3.61 0.22
CA GLN A 29 -2.44 -3.83 -1.21
C GLN A 29 -1.94 -2.59 -1.96
N GLY A 30 -2.46 -1.40 -1.64
CA GLY A 30 -1.94 -0.14 -2.19
C GLY A 30 -0.49 0.10 -1.77
N GLY A 31 -0.14 -0.22 -0.53
CA GLY A 31 1.23 -0.17 -0.03
C GLY A 31 2.20 -1.06 -0.81
N ALA A 32 1.78 -2.29 -1.15
CA ALA A 32 2.59 -3.20 -1.97
C ALA A 32 2.90 -2.62 -3.36
N MET A 33 1.92 -1.96 -4.01
CA MET A 33 2.13 -1.33 -5.32
C MET A 33 3.12 -0.18 -5.23
N ILE A 34 3.00 0.67 -4.19
CA ILE A 34 3.95 1.77 -3.97
C ILE A 34 5.35 1.22 -3.72
N LEU A 35 5.49 0.17 -2.91
CA LEU A 35 6.79 -0.45 -2.65
C LEU A 35 7.42 -1.05 -3.89
N ASP A 36 6.63 -1.71 -4.74
CA ASP A 36 7.11 -2.25 -6.01
C ASP A 36 7.57 -1.12 -6.95
N LEU A 37 6.79 -0.04 -7.05
CA LEU A 37 7.18 1.15 -7.81
C LEU A 37 8.47 1.78 -7.28
N VAL A 38 8.60 1.95 -5.96
CA VAL A 38 9.82 2.48 -5.33
C VAL A 38 10.99 1.55 -5.58
N GLN A 39 10.79 0.24 -5.52
CA GLN A 39 11.83 -0.75 -5.81
C GLN A 39 12.30 -0.68 -7.27
N GLN A 40 11.38 -0.55 -8.23
CA GLN A 40 11.73 -0.41 -9.64
C GLN A 40 12.43 0.94 -9.91
N ALA A 41 11.90 2.03 -9.35
CA ALA A 41 12.47 3.36 -9.51
C ALA A 41 13.87 3.47 -8.89
N SER A 42 14.07 2.88 -7.71
CA SER A 42 15.37 2.92 -7.01
C SER A 42 16.46 2.12 -7.68
N LYS A 43 16.13 1.11 -8.51
CA LYS A 43 17.12 0.43 -9.36
C LYS A 43 17.67 1.33 -10.47
N LEU A 44 16.91 2.35 -10.86
CA LEU A 44 17.33 3.36 -11.85
C LEU A 44 18.10 4.52 -11.20
N THR A 45 18.10 4.60 -9.87
CA THR A 45 18.76 5.67 -9.13
C THR A 45 19.96 5.14 -8.34
N SER A 46 20.87 6.03 -7.96
CA SER A 46 22.11 5.71 -7.24
C SER A 46 21.90 5.35 -5.75
N LEU A 47 20.71 4.87 -5.37
CA LEU A 47 20.28 4.62 -3.98
C LEU A 47 20.16 3.11 -3.69
N PRO A 48 21.28 2.38 -3.53
CA PRO A 48 21.24 0.93 -3.37
C PRO A 48 20.44 0.49 -2.13
N TYR A 49 20.60 1.19 -1.00
CA TYR A 49 19.91 0.85 0.26
C TYR A 49 18.39 1.00 0.17
N LEU A 50 17.89 1.92 -0.67
CA LEU A 50 16.44 2.15 -0.79
C LEU A 50 15.77 1.03 -1.59
N SER A 51 16.42 0.52 -2.64
CA SER A 51 15.93 -0.64 -3.40
C SER A 51 15.82 -1.88 -2.52
N ASP A 52 16.85 -2.15 -1.71
CA ASP A 52 16.86 -3.29 -0.81
C ASP A 52 15.84 -3.13 0.32
N ALA A 53 15.73 -1.94 0.90
CA ALA A 53 14.71 -1.63 1.90
C ALA A 53 13.28 -1.79 1.33
N ALA A 54 13.02 -1.31 0.11
CA ALA A 54 11.73 -1.47 -0.55
C ALA A 54 11.39 -2.95 -0.81
N GLY A 55 12.36 -3.73 -1.30
CA GLY A 55 12.19 -5.17 -1.49
C GLY A 55 11.96 -5.92 -0.19
N LEU A 56 12.65 -5.55 0.89
CA LEU A 56 12.43 -6.11 2.22
C LEU A 56 11.06 -5.72 2.80
N ALA A 57 10.62 -4.48 2.62
CA ALA A 57 9.29 -4.05 3.04
C ALA A 57 8.18 -4.79 2.27
N LEU A 58 8.37 -5.04 0.96
CA LEU A 58 7.43 -5.81 0.15
C LEU A 58 7.30 -7.26 0.65
N LYS A 59 8.43 -7.91 0.96
CA LYS A 59 8.43 -9.23 1.60
C LYS A 59 7.71 -9.22 2.95
N LEU A 60 7.89 -8.17 3.75
CA LEU A 60 7.21 -8.03 5.02
C LEU A 60 5.68 -7.90 4.84
N VAL A 61 5.21 -7.18 3.82
CA VAL A 61 3.78 -7.13 3.46
C VAL A 61 3.25 -8.52 3.12
N GLN A 62 4.00 -9.31 2.33
CA GLN A 62 3.61 -10.68 1.99
C GLN A 62 3.57 -11.59 3.23
N ILE A 63 4.54 -11.47 4.14
CA ILE A 63 4.55 -12.18 5.42
C ILE A 63 3.32 -11.78 6.25
N ALA A 64 3.03 -10.48 6.37
CA ALA A 64 1.88 -9.99 7.12
C ALA A 64 0.53 -10.49 6.56
N GLN A 65 0.45 -10.72 5.25
CA GLN A 65 -0.72 -11.32 4.60
C GLN A 65 -0.81 -12.84 4.84
N ALA A 66 0.32 -13.55 4.88
CA ALA A 66 0.39 -15.00 5.03
C ALA A 66 0.26 -15.48 6.49
N VAL A 67 0.67 -14.67 7.44
CA VAL A 67 0.69 -15.01 8.87
C VAL A 67 -0.73 -15.03 9.45
N LYS A 68 -1.06 -16.12 10.18
CA LYS A 68 -2.36 -16.29 10.86
C LYS A 68 -2.39 -15.70 12.28
N GLU A 69 -1.25 -15.67 12.96
CA GLU A 69 -1.10 -15.29 14.38
C GLU A 69 -0.39 -13.95 14.52
N ASN A 70 -0.75 -13.12 15.51
CA ASN A 70 -0.21 -11.76 15.63
C ASN A 70 -0.31 -10.95 14.32
N LYS A 71 -1.33 -11.26 13.51
CA LYS A 71 -1.53 -10.69 12.17
C LYS A 71 -1.55 -9.18 12.23
N GLU A 72 -2.29 -8.61 13.18
CA GLU A 72 -2.37 -7.17 13.37
C GLU A 72 -1.00 -6.53 13.63
N GLY A 73 -0.18 -7.14 14.48
CA GLY A 73 1.17 -6.65 14.76
C GLY A 73 2.04 -6.62 13.50
N PHE A 74 1.99 -7.67 12.69
CA PHE A 74 2.69 -7.72 11.40
C PHE A 74 2.12 -6.73 10.37
N GLN A 75 0.80 -6.55 10.33
CA GLN A 75 0.17 -5.57 9.43
C GLN A 75 0.58 -4.14 9.80
N GLN A 76 0.61 -3.80 11.09
CA GLN A 76 1.08 -2.49 11.55
C GLN A 76 2.57 -2.29 11.27
N LEU A 77 3.40 -3.32 11.43
CA LEU A 77 4.81 -3.32 11.04
C LEU A 77 4.99 -3.08 9.54
N ALA A 78 4.24 -3.80 8.71
CA ALA A 78 4.27 -3.66 7.26
C ALA A 78 3.79 -2.27 6.80
N ASP A 79 2.70 -1.76 7.37
CA ASP A 79 2.19 -0.40 7.10
C ASP A 79 3.22 0.67 7.49
N THR A 80 3.78 0.61 8.70
CA THR A 80 4.82 1.56 9.15
C THR A 80 6.04 1.52 8.23
N SER A 81 6.47 0.33 7.83
CA SER A 81 7.62 0.13 6.95
C SER A 81 7.35 0.68 5.55
N THR A 82 6.16 0.44 5.01
CA THR A 82 5.69 0.98 3.73
C THR A 82 5.72 2.50 3.74
N ARG A 83 5.14 3.11 4.78
CA ARG A 83 5.11 4.57 4.94
C ARG A 83 6.50 5.16 5.01
N LEU A 84 7.40 4.51 5.73
CA LEU A 84 8.77 4.99 5.87
C LEU A 84 9.54 4.90 4.54
N VAL A 85 9.46 3.79 3.82
CA VAL A 85 10.10 3.68 2.50
C VAL A 85 9.53 4.70 1.51
N ALA A 86 8.21 4.89 1.50
CA ALA A 86 7.55 5.92 0.69
C ALA A 86 8.00 7.34 1.08
N ALA A 87 8.20 7.60 2.38
CA ALA A 87 8.73 8.86 2.89
C ALA A 87 10.14 9.15 2.38
N PHE A 88 11.02 8.14 2.43
CA PHE A 88 12.37 8.23 1.87
C PHE A 88 12.33 8.55 0.38
N TYR A 89 11.51 7.83 -0.38
CA TYR A 89 11.40 8.04 -1.82
C TYR A 89 10.85 9.43 -2.16
N ARG A 90 9.83 9.90 -1.45
CA ARG A 90 9.27 11.23 -1.65
C ARG A 90 10.27 12.33 -1.30
N SER A 91 10.99 12.20 -0.18
CA SER A 91 12.03 13.16 0.20
C SER A 91 13.11 13.24 -0.86
N TYR A 92 13.53 12.09 -1.41
CA TYR A 92 14.44 12.02 -2.53
C TYR A 92 13.92 12.73 -3.78
N GLN A 93 12.66 12.48 -4.18
CA GLN A 93 12.05 13.15 -5.33
C GLN A 93 11.89 14.66 -5.15
N GLY A 94 11.66 15.13 -3.91
CA GLY A 94 11.50 16.54 -3.59
C GLY A 94 12.81 17.31 -3.39
N ALA A 95 13.95 16.62 -3.33
CA ALA A 95 15.25 17.27 -3.15
C ALA A 95 15.65 18.07 -4.39
N ARG A 96 16.10 19.32 -4.19
CA ARG A 96 16.59 20.18 -5.29
C ARG A 96 17.82 19.60 -5.99
N ASN A 97 18.69 18.95 -5.22
CA ASN A 97 19.90 18.31 -5.70
C ASN A 97 19.92 16.87 -5.19
N GLN A 98 19.55 15.94 -6.06
CA GLN A 98 19.44 14.52 -5.70
C GLN A 98 20.80 13.93 -5.33
N ASP A 99 21.87 14.31 -6.02
CA ASP A 99 23.21 13.77 -5.74
C ASP A 99 23.71 14.20 -4.36
N GLU A 100 23.51 15.46 -3.99
CA GLU A 100 23.86 15.97 -2.65
C GLU A 100 23.03 15.30 -1.56
N TRP A 101 21.73 15.09 -1.80
CA TRP A 101 20.85 14.41 -0.85
C TRP A 101 21.28 12.96 -0.61
N VAL A 102 21.62 12.22 -1.68
CA VAL A 102 22.11 10.83 -1.60
C VAL A 102 23.45 10.74 -0.90
N ASN A 103 24.30 11.76 -1.06
CA ASN A 103 25.62 11.81 -0.43
C ASN A 103 25.59 12.32 1.03
N SER A 104 24.44 12.75 1.54
CA SER A 104 24.30 13.15 2.94
C SER A 104 24.49 11.94 3.88
N ASP A 105 25.50 12.03 4.75
CA ASP A 105 25.83 10.95 5.70
C ASP A 105 24.65 10.58 6.62
N GLY A 106 23.85 11.57 7.01
CA GLY A 106 22.65 11.35 7.83
C GLY A 106 21.60 10.50 7.12
N ILE A 107 21.35 10.79 5.84
CA ILE A 107 20.38 10.06 5.01
C ILE A 107 20.87 8.65 4.72
N ARG A 108 22.15 8.48 4.36
CA ARG A 108 22.74 7.14 4.14
C ARG A 108 22.68 6.28 5.40
N THR A 109 23.01 6.85 6.55
CA THR A 109 22.95 6.14 7.83
C THR A 109 21.51 5.73 8.16
N ALA A 110 20.56 6.64 8.03
CA ALA A 110 19.14 6.37 8.27
C ALA A 110 18.59 5.30 7.32
N ALA A 111 18.92 5.35 6.02
CA ALA A 111 18.50 4.36 5.03
C ALA A 111 19.07 2.97 5.33
N LYS A 112 20.35 2.90 5.72
CA LYS A 112 21.02 1.64 6.10
C LYS A 112 20.45 1.04 7.38
N ASP A 113 20.13 1.86 8.37
CA ASP A 113 19.54 1.39 9.61
C ASP A 113 18.09 0.92 9.41
N LEU A 114 17.34 1.57 8.51
CA LEU A 114 16.05 1.10 8.05
C LEU A 114 16.17 -0.29 7.40
N GLU A 115 17.06 -0.44 6.41
CA GLU A 115 17.31 -1.70 5.72
C GLU A 115 17.63 -2.84 6.71
N ARG A 116 18.55 -2.61 7.65
CA ARG A 116 18.91 -3.56 8.71
C ARG A 116 17.74 -3.92 9.61
N CYS A 117 16.90 -2.94 9.94
CA CYS A 117 15.71 -3.17 10.74
C CYS A 117 14.73 -4.08 9.99
N LEU A 118 14.43 -3.76 8.73
CA LEU A 118 13.55 -4.55 7.86
C LEU A 118 14.09 -5.97 7.62
N PHE A 119 15.40 -6.11 7.44
CA PHE A 119 16.04 -7.42 7.30
C PHE A 119 15.84 -8.29 8.55
N SER A 120 16.02 -7.69 9.73
CA SER A 120 15.83 -8.37 11.01
C SER A 120 14.37 -8.82 11.20
N ILE A 121 13.41 -7.97 10.82
CA ILE A 121 11.98 -8.28 10.89
C ILE A 121 11.62 -9.40 9.92
N ASN A 122 12.08 -9.35 8.68
CA ASN A 122 11.85 -10.41 7.69
C ASN A 122 12.41 -11.74 8.16
N THR A 123 13.64 -11.73 8.70
CA THR A 123 14.27 -12.94 9.26
C THR A 123 13.42 -13.55 10.37
N LEU A 124 12.80 -12.72 11.23
CA LEU A 124 11.87 -13.20 12.25
C LEU A 124 10.57 -13.74 11.62
N GLY A 125 10.00 -13.04 10.64
CA GLY A 125 8.81 -13.46 9.92
C GLY A 125 8.97 -14.82 9.22
N GLU A 126 10.08 -15.05 8.54
CA GLU A 126 10.42 -16.33 7.91
C GLU A 126 10.56 -17.45 8.95
N LYS A 127 11.23 -17.18 10.07
CA LYS A 127 11.32 -18.12 11.20
C LYS A 127 9.94 -18.48 11.76
N MET A 128 9.02 -17.52 11.83
CA MET A 128 7.66 -17.76 12.30
C MET A 128 6.85 -18.61 11.31
N LYS A 129 7.00 -18.36 10.01
CA LYS A 129 6.35 -19.15 8.95
C LYS A 129 6.76 -20.63 9.00
N ALA A 130 8.03 -20.91 9.29
CA ALA A 130 8.59 -22.26 9.39
C ALA A 130 8.21 -23.04 10.68
N ARG A 131 7.67 -22.38 11.72
CA ARG A 131 7.35 -23.03 13.00
C ARG A 131 6.06 -23.87 12.91
N GLY A 132 6.12 -25.10 13.41
CA GLY A 132 4.97 -26.00 13.60
C GLY A 132 4.01 -25.54 14.70
N LEU A 133 2.78 -26.05 14.67
CA LEU A 133 1.62 -25.58 15.45
C LEU A 133 1.83 -25.53 16.98
N VAL A 134 2.59 -26.44 17.57
CA VAL A 134 2.72 -26.53 19.04
C VAL A 134 3.69 -25.47 19.60
N ARG A 135 4.75 -25.13 18.86
CA ARG A 135 5.68 -24.05 19.23
C ARG A 135 5.05 -22.67 19.09
N ARG A 136 3.98 -22.54 18.30
CA ARG A 136 3.31 -21.27 18.05
C ARG A 136 2.67 -20.68 19.30
N ILE A 137 1.91 -21.47 20.05
CA ILE A 137 1.17 -20.99 21.23
C ILE A 137 2.13 -20.43 22.30
N LEU A 138 3.21 -21.15 22.60
CA LEU A 138 4.23 -20.73 23.57
C LEU A 138 5.04 -19.52 23.09
N CYS A 139 5.23 -19.36 21.78
CA CYS A 139 5.98 -18.25 21.22
C CYS A 139 5.14 -16.98 20.99
N CYS A 140 3.81 -17.03 21.04
CA CYS A 140 2.95 -15.86 20.80
C CYS A 140 3.35 -14.63 21.64
N VAL A 141 3.66 -14.81 22.93
CA VAL A 141 4.06 -13.71 23.84
C VAL A 141 5.46 -13.20 23.53
N ILE A 142 6.40 -14.11 23.22
CA ILE A 142 7.78 -13.75 22.87
C ILE A 142 7.78 -12.98 21.55
N ASP A 143 7.01 -13.44 20.58
CA ASP A 143 6.89 -12.86 19.25
C ASP A 143 6.20 -11.47 19.34
N ALA A 144 5.18 -11.30 20.21
CA ALA A 144 4.58 -9.99 20.47
C ALA A 144 5.59 -8.99 21.05
N ASN A 145 6.45 -9.43 21.97
CA ASN A 145 7.48 -8.58 22.56
C ASN A 145 8.59 -8.23 21.56
N ALA A 146 8.95 -9.16 20.68
CA ALA A 146 9.86 -8.91 19.56
C ALA A 146 9.26 -7.88 18.58
N ILE A 147 8.00 -8.06 18.19
CA ILE A 147 7.25 -7.11 17.35
C ILE A 147 7.28 -5.71 17.97
N LYS A 148 7.01 -5.59 19.27
CA LYS A 148 7.07 -4.30 19.98
C LYS A 148 8.45 -3.65 19.90
N LYS A 149 9.52 -4.42 20.12
CA LYS A 149 10.91 -3.94 19.98
C LYS A 149 11.20 -3.45 18.55
N TYR A 150 10.76 -4.18 17.53
CA TYR A 150 10.94 -3.74 16.15
C TYR A 150 10.16 -2.47 15.82
N ARG A 151 8.94 -2.32 16.34
CA ARG A 151 8.17 -1.07 16.19
C ARG A 151 8.90 0.12 16.82
N GLN A 152 9.49 -0.06 18.00
CA GLN A 152 10.30 0.99 18.63
C GLN A 152 11.53 1.34 17.79
N ARG A 153 12.22 0.33 17.23
CA ARG A 153 13.39 0.57 16.35
C ARG A 153 13.01 1.27 15.05
N LEU A 154 11.91 0.86 14.41
CA LEU A 154 11.36 1.54 13.24
C LEU A 154 10.99 2.98 13.55
N SER A 155 10.28 3.22 14.66
CA SER A 155 9.91 4.57 15.08
C SER A 155 11.15 5.44 15.34
N SER A 156 12.20 4.89 15.94
CA SER A 156 13.47 5.60 16.15
C SER A 156 14.16 5.93 14.82
N ALA A 157 14.21 4.98 13.89
CA ALA A 157 14.74 5.21 12.54
C ALA A 157 13.94 6.28 11.79
N THR A 158 12.60 6.28 11.93
CA THR A 158 11.74 7.33 11.39
C THR A 158 12.12 8.70 11.94
N THR A 159 12.20 8.85 13.26
CA THR A 159 12.54 10.15 13.88
C THR A 159 13.93 10.64 13.46
N GLN A 160 14.91 9.73 13.33
CA GLN A 160 16.24 10.09 12.83
C GLN A 160 16.20 10.55 11.37
N PHE A 161 15.41 9.85 10.53
CA PHE A 161 15.22 10.24 9.15
C PHE A 161 14.52 11.60 9.03
N GLU A 162 13.43 11.83 9.77
CA GLU A 162 12.71 13.11 9.77
C GLU A 162 13.64 14.26 10.17
N ALA A 163 14.48 14.05 11.19
CA ALA A 163 15.47 15.03 11.63
C ALA A 163 16.53 15.29 10.55
N ALA A 164 17.01 14.26 9.86
CA ALA A 164 18.02 14.38 8.80
C ALA A 164 17.46 14.99 7.50
N ALA A 165 16.22 14.67 7.15
CA ALA A 165 15.56 15.10 5.93
C ALA A 165 14.83 16.45 6.07
N GLY A 166 14.68 16.96 7.30
CA GLY A 166 13.93 18.19 7.58
C GLY A 166 12.45 18.09 7.19
N PHE A 167 11.86 16.89 7.33
CA PHE A 167 10.58 16.55 6.73
C PHE A 167 9.66 15.84 7.74
N ASN A 168 8.32 15.98 7.58
CA ASN A 168 7.31 15.45 8.51
C ASN A 168 6.52 14.28 7.90
N MET A 169 6.50 13.10 8.55
CA MET A 169 5.84 11.90 8.03
C MET A 169 4.33 12.06 7.79
N ARG A 170 3.66 13.02 8.45
CA ARG A 170 2.23 13.34 8.16
C ARG A 170 2.02 13.71 6.71
N ASP A 171 2.92 14.51 6.14
CA ASP A 171 2.80 14.95 4.76
C ASP A 171 2.86 13.75 3.81
N VAL A 172 3.67 12.73 4.12
CA VAL A 172 3.80 11.50 3.31
C VAL A 172 2.52 10.72 3.31
N LEU A 173 1.84 10.64 4.45
CA LEU A 173 0.59 9.93 4.55
C LEU A 173 -0.45 10.53 3.61
N ASP A 174 -0.60 11.86 3.64
CA ASP A 174 -1.51 12.58 2.75
C ASP A 174 -1.18 12.31 1.27
N TRP A 175 0.11 12.16 0.94
CA TRP A 175 0.49 11.84 -0.43
C TRP A 175 0.32 10.36 -0.80
N ILE A 176 0.52 9.43 0.14
CA ILE A 176 0.25 8.01 -0.10
C ILE A 176 -1.24 7.84 -0.37
N GLU A 177 -2.10 8.46 0.45
CA GLU A 177 -3.55 8.41 0.28
C GLU A 177 -3.94 9.00 -1.08
N LYS A 178 -3.42 10.19 -1.42
CA LYS A 178 -3.65 10.80 -2.73
C LYS A 178 -3.17 9.93 -3.89
N LYS A 179 -2.01 9.27 -3.76
CA LYS A 179 -1.46 8.41 -4.80
C LYS A 179 -2.19 7.07 -4.92
N GLN A 180 -2.73 6.55 -3.83
CA GLN A 180 -3.60 5.38 -3.87
C GLN A 180 -4.89 5.70 -4.63
N ASP A 181 -5.50 6.85 -4.38
CA ASP A 181 -6.69 7.28 -5.11
C ASP A 181 -6.40 7.47 -6.61
N GLU A 182 -5.30 8.14 -6.95
CA GLU A 182 -4.88 8.35 -8.34
C GLU A 182 -4.63 7.02 -9.08
N LEU A 183 -3.91 6.08 -8.45
CA LEU A 183 -3.66 4.76 -9.04
C LEU A 183 -4.95 3.93 -9.15
N LEU A 184 -5.84 4.00 -8.18
CA LEU A 184 -7.13 3.30 -8.24
C LEU A 184 -8.02 3.86 -9.35
N ASP A 185 -8.01 5.17 -9.56
CA ASP A 185 -8.74 5.81 -10.65
C ASP A 185 -8.16 5.45 -12.02
N GLU A 186 -6.83 5.39 -12.15
CA GLU A 186 -6.18 4.95 -13.38
C GLU A 186 -6.50 3.48 -13.69
N VAL A 187 -6.46 2.60 -12.68
CA VAL A 187 -6.86 1.19 -12.84
C VAL A 187 -8.34 1.08 -13.22
N ARG A 188 -9.23 1.84 -12.59
CA ARG A 188 -10.66 1.88 -12.99
C ARG A 188 -10.82 2.38 -14.42
N HIS A 189 -10.08 3.40 -14.82
CA HIS A 189 -10.12 3.95 -16.17
C HIS A 189 -9.64 2.93 -17.20
N LEU A 190 -8.54 2.20 -16.93
CA LEU A 190 -8.04 1.13 -17.79
C LEU A 190 -9.02 -0.04 -17.88
N ILE A 191 -9.69 -0.42 -16.79
CA ILE A 191 -10.73 -1.46 -16.81
C ILE A 191 -11.94 -0.99 -17.63
N ALA A 192 -12.38 0.26 -17.46
CA ALA A 192 -13.49 0.82 -18.23
C ALA A 192 -13.16 0.91 -19.72
N SER A 193 -11.96 1.39 -20.07
CA SER A 193 -11.46 1.47 -21.45
C SER A 193 -11.27 0.09 -22.10
N SER A 194 -10.69 -0.87 -21.37
CA SER A 194 -10.54 -2.24 -21.88
C SER A 194 -11.89 -2.94 -22.02
N GLY A 195 -12.84 -2.67 -21.11
CA GLY A 195 -14.20 -3.22 -21.17
C GLY A 195 -14.99 -2.73 -22.38
N THR A 196 -14.82 -1.45 -22.76
CA THR A 196 -15.44 -0.90 -23.98
C THR A 196 -14.79 -1.47 -25.24
N GLU A 197 -13.46 -1.61 -25.26
CA GLU A 197 -12.76 -2.21 -26.40
C GLU A 197 -13.18 -3.67 -26.64
N ILE A 198 -13.30 -4.47 -25.58
CA ILE A 198 -13.78 -5.86 -25.66
C ILE A 198 -15.24 -5.91 -26.14
N SER A 199 -16.08 -5.00 -25.66
CA SER A 199 -17.49 -4.94 -26.07
C SER A 199 -17.65 -4.53 -27.54
N ILE A 200 -16.83 -3.58 -28.02
CA ILE A 200 -16.77 -3.17 -29.42
C ILE A 200 -16.27 -4.33 -30.30
N LYS A 201 -15.19 -5.02 -29.90
CA LYS A 201 -14.68 -6.19 -30.63
C LYS A 201 -15.74 -7.28 -30.77
N ARG A 202 -16.48 -7.60 -29.70
CA ARG A 202 -17.58 -8.58 -29.75
C ARG A 202 -18.74 -8.11 -30.63
N ALA A 203 -19.09 -6.83 -30.60
CA ALA A 203 -20.15 -6.28 -31.45
C ALA A 203 -19.80 -6.39 -32.94
N ILE A 204 -18.56 -6.04 -33.30
CA ILE A 204 -18.05 -6.18 -34.67
C ILE A 204 -18.00 -7.64 -35.11
N GLU A 205 -17.49 -8.54 -34.25
CA GLU A 205 -17.44 -9.97 -34.56
C GLU A 205 -18.85 -10.58 -34.74
N ASN A 206 -19.82 -10.14 -33.93
CA ASN A 206 -21.21 -10.57 -34.07
C ASN A 206 -21.85 -10.05 -35.37
N GLU A 207 -21.56 -8.81 -35.77
CA GLU A 207 -22.04 -8.26 -37.04
C GLU A 207 -21.43 -8.99 -38.24
N ASN A 208 -20.13 -9.28 -38.21
CA ASN A 208 -19.46 -10.06 -39.25
C ASN A 208 -20.06 -11.47 -39.36
N ARG A 209 -20.33 -12.14 -38.23
CA ARG A 209 -20.98 -13.44 -38.20
C ARG A 209 -22.42 -13.40 -38.73
N ALA A 210 -23.15 -12.30 -38.51
CA ALA A 210 -24.48 -12.12 -39.08
C ALA A 210 -24.44 -11.93 -40.60
N ARG A 211 -23.44 -11.20 -41.12
CA ARG A 211 -23.23 -11.00 -42.57
C ARG A 211 -22.86 -12.29 -43.29
N GLU A 212 -22.05 -13.15 -42.68
CA GLU A 212 -21.71 -14.47 -43.24
C GLU A 212 -22.94 -15.38 -43.38
N ARG A 213 -23.92 -15.27 -42.48
CA ARG A 213 -25.16 -16.08 -42.57
C ARG A 213 -26.04 -15.70 -43.76
N ILE A 214 -26.07 -14.42 -44.15
CA ILE A 214 -26.92 -13.95 -45.26
C ILE A 214 -26.36 -14.40 -46.62
N GLN A 215 -25.04 -14.55 -46.77
CA GLN A 215 -24.45 -14.98 -48.04
C GLN A 215 -24.65 -16.47 -48.36
N ILE A 216 -25.01 -17.30 -47.38
CA ILE A 216 -25.23 -18.74 -47.60
C ILE A 216 -26.64 -19.00 -48.17
N GLU A 217 -27.62 -18.14 -47.90
CA GLU A 217 -29.01 -18.35 -48.37
C GLU A 217 -29.24 -17.98 -49.84
N ASP A 218 -28.36 -17.21 -50.48
CA ASP A 218 -28.47 -16.83 -51.90
C ASP A 218 -27.81 -17.83 -52.88
N VAL A 219 -27.14 -18.88 -52.39
CA VAL A 219 -26.46 -19.88 -53.24
C VAL A 219 -27.24 -21.20 -53.34
N GLU A 220 -28.28 -21.42 -52.53
CA GLU A 220 -29.08 -22.66 -52.54
C GLU A 220 -30.45 -22.55 -53.26
N PHE A 221 -30.67 -21.52 -54.10
CA PHE A 221 -31.87 -21.44 -54.96
C PHE A 221 -31.55 -21.57 -56.46
N SER A 222 -30.73 -22.56 -56.84
CA SER A 222 -30.79 -23.13 -58.18
C SER A 222 -30.43 -24.62 -58.14
N GLY A 223 -31.44 -25.49 -58.21
CA GLY A 223 -31.25 -26.90 -58.50
C GLY A 223 -31.83 -27.89 -57.50
N ILE A 224 -33.13 -27.82 -57.21
CA ILE A 224 -33.88 -28.98 -56.70
C ILE A 224 -34.85 -29.45 -57.78
N ALA A 225 -34.40 -30.46 -58.54
CA ALA A 225 -35.26 -31.29 -59.35
C ALA A 225 -36.11 -32.16 -58.42
N PHE A 226 -37.44 -32.11 -58.60
CA PHE A 226 -38.42 -32.94 -57.92
C PHE A 226 -38.16 -34.44 -58.16
N GLY A 227 -37.89 -35.18 -57.09
CA GLY A 227 -38.00 -36.63 -57.04
C GLY A 227 -39.08 -37.05 -56.03
N PRO A 228 -40.07 -37.88 -56.40
CA PRO A 228 -41.08 -38.37 -55.46
C PRO A 228 -40.51 -39.55 -54.68
N GLY A 229 -40.41 -39.45 -53.36
CA GLY A 229 -39.88 -40.56 -52.56
C GLY A 229 -39.93 -40.37 -51.04
N SER A 230 -41.05 -40.79 -50.47
CA SER A 230 -41.16 -41.52 -49.19
C SER A 230 -40.68 -40.86 -47.88
N VAL A 231 -41.68 -40.41 -47.12
CA VAL A 231 -41.95 -40.66 -45.67
C VAL A 231 -40.82 -41.34 -44.88
N VAL A 232 -40.32 -40.67 -43.82
CA VAL A 232 -40.15 -41.22 -42.46
C VAL A 232 -40.28 -40.10 -41.42
N VAL A 233 -41.08 -40.40 -40.40
CA VAL A 233 -41.36 -39.69 -39.15
C VAL A 233 -40.17 -39.76 -38.20
N GLU A 234 -39.77 -38.66 -37.55
CA GLU A 234 -39.18 -38.77 -36.20
C GLU A 234 -39.33 -37.51 -35.34
N ASN A 235 -39.54 -37.78 -34.05
CA ASN A 235 -39.95 -36.90 -32.97
C ASN A 235 -38.91 -35.85 -32.57
N GLY A 236 -39.43 -34.71 -32.11
CA GLY A 236 -39.15 -34.32 -30.73
C GLY A 236 -38.38 -33.02 -30.50
N ARG A 237 -38.90 -32.31 -29.50
CA ARG A 237 -38.19 -31.44 -28.54
C ARG A 237 -38.25 -29.94 -28.81
N ALA A 238 -39.19 -29.32 -28.11
CA ALA A 238 -39.30 -27.90 -27.86
C ALA A 238 -38.01 -27.30 -27.26
N PRO A 239 -37.59 -26.10 -27.69
CA PRO A 239 -36.77 -25.22 -26.88
C PRO A 239 -37.67 -24.25 -26.12
N GLY A 240 -37.58 -24.32 -24.79
CA GLY A 240 -38.20 -23.41 -23.86
C GLY A 240 -37.73 -21.96 -24.07
N GLY A 241 -38.68 -21.05 -23.88
CA GLY A 241 -38.40 -19.62 -23.85
C GLY A 241 -37.40 -19.26 -22.75
N SER A 242 -36.56 -18.27 -23.05
CA SER A 242 -35.88 -17.49 -22.02
C SER A 242 -36.18 -16.03 -22.30
N GLY A 243 -36.88 -15.44 -21.34
CA GLY A 243 -37.42 -14.09 -21.39
C GLY A 243 -36.32 -13.04 -21.51
N SER A 244 -36.61 -12.07 -22.38
CA SER A 244 -35.93 -10.79 -22.46
C SER A 244 -36.31 -9.95 -21.24
N GLY A 245 -35.37 -9.76 -20.32
CA GLY A 245 -35.46 -8.80 -19.22
C GLY A 245 -34.64 -7.56 -19.53
N SER A 246 -35.20 -6.64 -20.32
CA SER A 246 -34.64 -5.31 -20.55
C SER A 246 -34.99 -4.40 -19.38
N SER A 247 -34.04 -4.08 -18.52
CA SER A 247 -34.16 -3.02 -17.52
C SER A 247 -33.20 -1.87 -17.86
N THR A 248 -33.79 -0.84 -18.46
CA THR A 248 -33.26 0.53 -18.57
C THR A 248 -32.86 1.09 -17.20
N PRO A 249 -31.69 1.74 -17.05
CA PRO A 249 -31.42 2.57 -15.88
C PRO A 249 -32.08 3.95 -16.07
N LYS A 250 -33.04 4.27 -15.20
CA LYS A 250 -33.58 5.61 -15.03
C LYS A 250 -32.48 6.54 -14.51
N SER A 251 -32.11 7.50 -15.34
CA SER A 251 -31.44 8.73 -14.94
C SER A 251 -32.35 9.49 -13.97
N GLN A 252 -31.98 9.56 -12.70
CA GLN A 252 -32.50 10.57 -11.77
C GLN A 252 -31.39 11.60 -11.52
N GLN A 253 -31.55 12.73 -12.21
CA GLN A 253 -31.01 14.03 -11.79
C GLN A 253 -31.32 14.26 -10.31
N ASN A 254 -30.30 14.19 -9.45
CA ASN A 254 -30.38 14.81 -8.14
C ASN A 254 -29.65 16.15 -8.18
N LYS A 255 -30.45 17.19 -8.38
CA LYS A 255 -30.11 18.60 -8.30
C LYS A 255 -30.28 19.02 -6.85
N GLN A 256 -29.21 18.95 -6.04
CA GLN A 256 -29.16 19.64 -4.76
C GLN A 256 -27.94 20.55 -4.68
N ARG A 257 -28.25 21.82 -4.94
CA ARG A 257 -27.55 23.00 -4.45
C ARG A 257 -27.38 22.89 -2.94
N SER A 258 -26.14 23.03 -2.46
CA SER A 258 -25.88 23.57 -1.12
C SER A 258 -24.82 24.64 -1.26
N ALA A 259 -25.21 25.85 -0.88
CA ALA A 259 -24.39 27.05 -0.88
C ALA A 259 -23.22 26.89 0.11
N ILE A 260 -22.02 27.25 -0.35
CA ILE A 260 -20.85 27.44 0.49
C ILE A 260 -20.93 28.89 1.02
N PRO A 261 -21.05 29.11 2.34
CA PRO A 261 -20.94 30.45 2.89
C PRO A 261 -19.48 30.93 2.81
N SER A 262 -19.30 32.11 2.23
CA SER A 262 -18.02 32.82 2.18
C SER A 262 -17.53 33.15 3.61
N PRO A 263 -16.26 32.90 3.95
CA PRO A 263 -15.68 33.41 5.19
C PRO A 263 -15.37 34.91 5.05
N SER A 264 -15.89 35.69 5.99
CA SER A 264 -15.59 37.11 6.18
C SER A 264 -14.09 37.33 6.45
N PRO A 265 -13.49 38.43 5.95
CA PRO A 265 -12.12 38.81 6.26
C PRO A 265 -12.10 39.51 7.63
N GLY A 266 -11.56 38.85 8.64
CA GLY A 266 -11.44 39.36 10.00
C GLY A 266 -10.08 39.09 10.61
N GLU A 267 -9.38 40.19 10.90
CA GLU A 267 -8.35 40.35 11.94
C GLU A 267 -6.95 39.77 11.71
N MET A 268 -6.07 40.67 11.24
CA MET A 268 -4.63 40.59 11.46
C MET A 268 -4.30 40.78 12.95
N GLY A 269 -4.14 39.66 13.66
CA GLY A 269 -3.66 39.63 15.04
C GLY A 269 -2.16 39.32 15.13
N GLY A 270 -1.39 40.33 15.55
CA GLY A 270 -0.09 40.28 16.26
C GLY A 270 0.87 39.10 16.06
N VAL A 271 2.02 39.40 15.46
CA VAL A 271 3.25 38.58 15.53
C VAL A 271 3.76 38.54 16.98
N PRO A 272 3.83 37.38 17.66
CA PRO A 272 4.50 37.29 18.94
C PRO A 272 6.02 37.26 18.73
N THR A 273 6.70 38.29 19.22
CA THR A 273 8.15 38.37 19.33
C THR A 273 8.68 37.24 20.22
N ARG A 274 9.60 36.45 19.68
CA ARG A 274 10.21 35.29 20.34
C ARG A 274 11.21 35.76 21.40
N PRO A 275 11.14 35.29 22.67
CA PRO A 275 12.16 35.63 23.66
C PRO A 275 13.48 34.90 23.38
N ASP A 276 14.58 35.63 23.55
CA ASP A 276 15.95 35.14 23.48
C ASP A 276 16.22 34.03 24.50
N ILE A 277 16.45 32.81 23.99
CA ILE A 277 16.88 31.68 24.81
C ILE A 277 18.41 31.71 24.87
N LYS A 278 18.92 32.18 26.02
CA LYS A 278 20.34 32.13 26.37
C LYS A 278 20.72 30.70 26.73
N VAL A 279 21.32 29.97 25.80
CA VAL A 279 21.80 28.59 25.99
C VAL A 279 23.03 28.63 26.91
N LYS A 280 22.86 28.14 28.15
CA LYS A 280 23.98 27.85 29.07
C LYS A 280 24.73 26.61 28.58
N GLY A 281 26.05 26.75 28.45
CA GLY A 281 26.96 25.70 28.01
C GLY A 281 26.86 24.44 28.87
N VAL A 282 26.71 23.30 28.21
CA VAL A 282 26.75 21.97 28.83
C VAL A 282 28.18 21.47 28.72
N HIS A 283 28.79 21.20 29.87
CA HIS A 283 30.09 20.55 29.99
C HIS A 283 30.05 19.15 29.38
N SER A 284 30.97 18.88 28.45
CA SER A 284 31.21 17.57 27.85
C SER A 284 31.94 16.68 28.86
N SER A 285 31.24 15.74 29.48
CA SER A 285 31.86 14.64 30.22
C SER A 285 32.13 13.49 29.25
N GLY A 286 33.41 13.27 28.96
CA GLY A 286 33.87 12.16 28.13
C GLY A 286 33.55 10.81 28.78
N ILE A 287 32.83 9.97 28.04
CA ILE A 287 32.65 8.56 28.36
C ILE A 287 33.69 7.78 27.56
N ALA A 288 34.66 7.22 28.28
CA ALA A 288 35.64 6.27 27.74
C ALA A 288 34.94 4.95 27.43
N PHE A 289 34.90 4.56 26.16
CA PHE A 289 34.52 3.21 25.74
C PHE A 289 35.75 2.31 25.82
N GLY A 290 35.69 1.31 26.71
CA GLY A 290 36.70 0.27 26.82
C GLY A 290 36.64 -0.70 25.64
N ASP A 291 37.80 -0.93 25.04
CA ASP A 291 38.06 -1.95 24.03
C ASP A 291 37.79 -3.36 24.59
N GLY A 292 36.71 -3.98 24.12
CA GLY A 292 36.40 -5.38 24.34
C GLY A 292 36.76 -6.20 23.11
N GLY A 293 38.04 -6.53 22.96
CA GLY A 293 38.53 -7.43 21.90
C GLY A 293 37.99 -8.85 22.10
N VAL A 294 37.15 -9.30 21.17
CA VAL A 294 36.74 -10.71 21.07
C VAL A 294 37.62 -11.37 19.99
N SER A 295 38.58 -12.16 20.45
CA SER A 295 39.38 -13.05 19.62
C SER A 295 38.53 -14.27 19.24
N VAL A 296 38.28 -14.47 17.96
CA VAL A 296 37.64 -15.70 17.44
C VAL A 296 38.70 -16.50 16.69
N SER A 297 39.22 -17.52 17.37
CA SER A 297 40.05 -18.56 16.76
C SER A 297 39.15 -19.50 15.96
N ASN A 298 39.28 -19.49 14.63
CA ASN A 298 38.74 -20.56 13.79
C ASN A 298 39.80 -21.66 13.64
N GLN A 299 39.54 -22.82 14.26
CA GLN A 299 40.03 -24.11 13.80
C GLN A 299 38.83 -24.89 13.27
N CYS A 300 38.85 -25.17 11.97
CA CYS A 300 38.33 -26.34 11.26
C CYS A 300 38.59 -26.12 9.77
#